data_AF-A0AAV1U9E4-F1
#
_entry.id   AF-A0AAV1U9E4-F1
#
_cell.length_a   1.000
_cell.length_b   1.000
_cell.length_c   1.000
_cell.angle_alpha   90.00
_cell.angle_beta   90.00
_cell.angle_gamma   90.00
#
_symmetry.space_group_name_H-M   'P 1'
#
loop_
_entity.id
_entity.type
_entity.pdbx_description
1 polymer ?
#
loop_
_entity_poly.entity_id
_entity_poly.type
_entity_poly.pdbx_seq_one_letter_code
_entity_poly.pdbx_strand_id
1 'polypeptide(L)'
;MGIHASSVSVMPGVGLPNRDAQHATIAKFIQNELDAEREKVALLHQQGSQQAELLREQGAQQFELLRQQQVAAGGSMHSRGLETLKIDISKYRGSKKLPLRWFVELDDAIRARRIDDGDMQAVLAQSNPAGRAKIIIPPGLSRTTHMRLGRWSPQVAARQTFEPPRAEFRARTELLKLKQGKRDVHAYAQHIRHLTSC
;
A
#
# COMPACT_ATOMS: atom_id res chain seq x y z
N MET A 1 -30.25 -61.53 -82.26
CA MET A 1 -29.93 -60.14 -81.87
C MET A 1 -29.60 -60.15 -80.39
N GLY A 2 -28.32 -60.00 -80.04
CA GLY A 2 -27.86 -59.80 -78.67
C GLY A 2 -27.05 -58.52 -78.63
N ILE A 3 -27.33 -57.62 -77.70
CA ILE A 3 -26.53 -56.42 -77.50
C ILE A 3 -26.23 -56.27 -76.00
N HIS A 4 -24.93 -56.11 -75.76
CA HIS A 4 -24.21 -56.17 -74.50
C HIS A 4 -24.48 -54.97 -73.58
N ALA A 5 -24.35 -55.23 -72.28
CA ALA A 5 -24.26 -54.25 -71.21
C ALA A 5 -23.07 -53.31 -71.40
N SER A 6 -23.27 -52.01 -71.18
CA SER A 6 -22.18 -51.03 -71.07
C SER A 6 -22.12 -50.46 -69.65
N SER A 7 -20.91 -50.59 -69.11
CA SER A 7 -20.45 -50.24 -67.77
C SER A 7 -20.65 -48.75 -67.46
N VAL A 8 -21.22 -48.46 -66.30
CA VAL A 8 -21.32 -47.10 -65.76
C VAL A 8 -19.97 -46.74 -65.13
N SER A 9 -19.25 -45.83 -65.78
CA SER A 9 -18.02 -45.22 -65.27
C SER A 9 -18.36 -44.17 -64.20
N VAL A 10 -17.89 -44.41 -62.97
CA VAL A 10 -18.00 -43.46 -61.85
C VAL A 10 -17.01 -42.32 -62.06
N MET A 11 -17.51 -41.08 -62.14
CA MET A 11 -16.69 -39.87 -62.15
C MET A 11 -16.11 -39.57 -60.74
N PRO A 12 -14.88 -39.03 -60.66
CA PRO A 12 -14.16 -38.89 -59.40
C PRO A 12 -14.70 -37.71 -58.58
N GLY A 13 -14.82 -37.94 -57.27
CA GLY A 13 -15.24 -36.93 -56.31
C GLY A 13 -14.34 -35.71 -56.30
N VAL A 14 -14.97 -34.53 -56.26
CA VAL A 14 -14.34 -33.25 -55.98
C VAL A 14 -13.68 -33.35 -54.59
N GLY A 15 -12.35 -33.38 -54.56
CA GLY A 15 -11.57 -33.45 -53.33
C GLY A 15 -11.82 -32.23 -52.45
N LEU A 16 -12.38 -32.46 -51.27
CA LEU A 16 -12.50 -31.47 -50.20
C LEU A 16 -11.08 -30.96 -49.81
N PRO A 17 -10.92 -29.65 -49.51
CA PRO A 17 -9.61 -29.11 -49.13
C PRO A 17 -9.05 -29.85 -47.91
N ASN A 18 -7.80 -30.30 -48.03
CA ASN A 18 -7.10 -31.09 -47.02
C ASN A 18 -7.10 -30.35 -45.66
N ARG A 19 -7.66 -31.00 -44.64
CA ARG A 19 -7.81 -30.48 -43.27
C ARG A 19 -6.49 -29.98 -42.68
N ASP A 20 -5.38 -30.61 -43.04
CA ASP A 20 -4.04 -30.24 -42.57
C ASP A 20 -3.58 -28.88 -43.15
N ALA A 21 -3.98 -28.57 -44.39
CA ALA A 21 -3.68 -27.27 -45.01
C ALA A 21 -4.48 -26.13 -44.38
N GLN A 22 -5.70 -26.41 -43.90
CA GLN A 22 -6.51 -25.43 -43.17
C GLN A 22 -5.91 -25.15 -41.79
N HIS A 23 -5.50 -26.19 -41.06
CA HIS A 23 -4.84 -26.05 -39.76
C HIS A 23 -3.52 -25.27 -39.86
N ALA A 24 -2.73 -25.51 -40.92
CA ALA A 24 -1.49 -24.76 -41.17
C ALA A 24 -1.75 -23.27 -41.45
N THR A 25 -2.82 -22.95 -42.18
CA THR A 25 -3.22 -21.56 -42.45
C THR A 25 -3.65 -20.84 -41.17
N ILE A 26 -4.45 -21.49 -40.32
CA ILE A 26 -4.89 -20.94 -39.03
C ILE A 26 -3.70 -20.73 -38.09
N ALA A 27 -2.78 -21.69 -38.00
CA ALA A 27 -1.60 -21.58 -37.15
C ALA A 27 -0.69 -20.41 -37.57
N LYS A 28 -0.48 -20.21 -38.89
CA LYS A 28 0.29 -19.07 -39.41
C LYS A 28 -0.38 -17.74 -39.09
N PHE A 29 -1.70 -17.65 -39.21
CA PHE A 29 -2.44 -16.45 -38.86
C PHE A 29 -2.27 -16.09 -37.37
N ILE A 30 -2.43 -17.08 -36.48
CA ILE A 30 -2.24 -16.88 -35.03
C ILE A 30 -0.81 -16.44 -34.71
N GLN A 31 0.19 -17.04 -35.36
CA GLN A 31 1.58 -16.69 -35.13
C GLN A 31 1.89 -15.26 -35.58
N ASN A 32 1.39 -14.86 -36.76
CA ASN A 32 1.57 -13.50 -37.26
C ASN A 32 0.90 -12.45 -36.35
N GLU A 33 -0.32 -12.71 -35.87
CA GLU A 33 -1.00 -11.84 -34.91
C GLU A 33 -0.23 -11.77 -33.58
N LEU A 34 0.28 -12.91 -33.09
CA LEU A 34 1.06 -12.95 -31.86
C LEU A 34 2.35 -12.13 -31.98
N ASP A 35 3.04 -12.23 -33.12
CA ASP A 35 4.28 -11.49 -33.35
C ASP A 35 4.01 -9.99 -33.52
N ALA A 36 2.93 -9.60 -34.21
CA ALA A 36 2.50 -8.22 -34.30
C ALA A 36 2.15 -7.61 -32.92
N GLU A 37 1.48 -8.36 -32.05
CA GLU A 37 1.18 -7.90 -30.69
C GLU A 37 2.43 -7.81 -29.82
N ARG A 38 3.39 -8.74 -29.98
CA ARG A 38 4.68 -8.66 -29.28
C ARG A 38 5.47 -7.42 -29.68
N GLU A 39 5.47 -7.06 -30.96
CA GLU A 39 6.11 -5.83 -31.44
C GLU A 39 5.46 -4.58 -30.82
N LYS A 40 4.13 -4.52 -30.75
CA LYS A 40 3.41 -3.42 -30.09
C LYS A 40 3.77 -3.32 -28.61
N VAL A 41 3.81 -4.44 -27.90
CA VAL A 41 4.19 -4.47 -26.48
C VAL A 41 5.64 -4.03 -26.28
N ALA A 42 6.55 -4.46 -27.16
CA ALA A 42 7.95 -4.02 -27.10
C ALA A 42 8.09 -2.50 -27.29
N LEU A 43 7.32 -1.92 -28.22
CA LEU A 43 7.33 -0.48 -28.47
C LEU A 43 6.76 0.31 -27.28
N LEU A 44 5.66 -0.17 -26.69
CA LEU A 44 5.09 0.44 -25.48
C LEU A 44 6.06 0.39 -24.29
N HIS A 45 6.75 -0.74 -24.10
CA HIS A 45 7.77 -0.85 -23.07
C HIS A 45 8.95 0.09 -23.31
N GLN A 46 9.42 0.21 -24.56
CA GLN A 46 10.49 1.14 -24.91
C GLN A 46 10.08 2.60 -24.66
N GLN A 47 8.85 2.97 -25.03
CA GLN A 47 8.33 4.30 -24.75
C GLN A 47 8.23 4.56 -23.24
N GLY A 48 7.72 3.60 -22.48
CA GLY A 48 7.64 3.68 -21.02
C GLY A 48 9.01 3.79 -20.36
N SER A 49 10.01 3.06 -20.85
CA SER A 49 11.38 3.15 -20.33
C SER A 49 12.01 4.50 -20.62
N GLN A 50 11.83 5.05 -21.83
CA GLN A 50 12.30 6.38 -22.19
C GLN A 50 11.66 7.47 -21.33
N GLN A 51 10.34 7.38 -21.09
CA GLN A 51 9.65 8.33 -20.23
C GLN A 51 10.13 8.26 -18.77
N ALA A 52 10.37 7.05 -18.26
CA ALA A 52 10.90 6.84 -16.92
C ALA A 52 12.32 7.40 -16.77
N GLU A 53 13.16 7.23 -17.79
CA GLU A 53 14.53 7.76 -17.81
C GLU A 53 14.54 9.29 -17.83
N LEU A 54 13.70 9.92 -18.67
CA LEU A 54 13.54 11.37 -18.69
C LEU A 54 13.14 11.94 -17.32
N LEU A 55 12.20 11.29 -16.62
CA LEU A 55 11.78 11.70 -15.28
C LEU A 55 12.90 11.53 -14.25
N ARG A 56 13.71 10.47 -14.36
CA ARG A 56 14.89 10.26 -13.49
C ARG A 56 15.95 11.34 -13.74
N GLU A 57 16.23 11.66 -14.99
CA GLU A 57 17.18 12.73 -15.36
C GLU A 57 16.70 14.09 -14.87
N GLN A 58 15.42 14.40 -15.06
CA GLN A 58 14.84 15.65 -14.55
C GLN A 58 14.95 15.74 -13.02
N GLY A 59 14.68 14.65 -12.31
CA GLY A 59 14.87 14.57 -10.85
C GLY A 59 16.33 14.73 -10.43
N ALA A 60 17.28 14.13 -11.17
CA ALA A 60 18.71 14.27 -10.90
C ALA A 60 19.21 15.70 -11.13
N GLN A 61 18.76 16.36 -12.20
CA GLN A 61 19.07 17.76 -12.48
C GLN A 61 18.52 18.69 -11.39
N GLN A 62 17.28 18.47 -10.92
CA GLN A 62 16.71 19.25 -9.82
C GLN A 62 17.50 19.07 -8.52
N PHE A 63 17.92 17.84 -8.22
CA PHE A 63 18.71 17.55 -7.03
C PHE A 63 20.09 18.22 -7.09
N GLU A 64 20.75 18.19 -8.24
CA GLU A 64 22.05 18.84 -8.44
C GLU A 64 21.95 20.38 -8.34
N LEU A 65 20.86 20.97 -8.85
CA LEU A 65 20.60 22.41 -8.70
C LEU A 65 20.39 22.80 -7.23
N LEU A 66 19.65 21.98 -6.46
CA LEU A 66 19.48 22.17 -5.02
C LEU A 66 20.81 22.10 -4.27
N ARG A 67 21.65 21.11 -4.63
CA ARG A 67 22.99 20.92 -4.07
C ARG A 67 23.88 22.13 -4.34
N GLN A 68 23.91 22.65 -5.57
CA GLN A 68 24.68 23.86 -5.91
C GLN A 68 24.19 25.10 -5.17
N GLN A 69 22.88 25.25 -4.97
CA GLN A 69 22.30 26.33 -4.16
C GLN A 69 22.76 26.25 -2.69
N GLN A 70 22.81 25.04 -2.13
CA GLN A 70 23.31 24.82 -0.76
C GLN A 70 24.82 25.12 -0.64
N VAL A 71 25.61 24.79 -1.66
CA VAL A 71 27.05 25.11 -1.70
C VAL A 71 27.27 26.63 -1.86
N ALA A 72 26.49 27.31 -2.70
CA ALA A 72 26.56 28.77 -2.87
C ALA A 72 26.10 29.54 -1.61
N ALA A 73 25.09 29.03 -0.89
CA ALA A 73 24.68 29.56 0.42
C ALA A 73 25.65 29.17 1.57
N GLY A 74 26.50 28.16 1.34
CA GLY A 74 27.43 27.60 2.32
C GLY A 74 28.71 28.41 2.56
N GLY A 75 28.95 29.48 1.81
CA GLY A 75 30.09 30.38 2.03
C GLY A 75 29.99 31.28 3.28
N SER A 76 28.82 31.34 3.94
CA SER A 76 28.63 32.19 5.12
C SER A 76 27.57 31.65 6.09
N MET A 77 27.67 30.37 6.45
CA MET A 77 26.88 29.78 7.56
C MET A 77 27.79 28.98 8.49
N HIS A 78 28.87 29.59 8.98
CA HIS A 78 29.44 29.14 10.26
C HIS A 78 28.64 29.81 11.39
N SER A 79 28.07 28.99 12.26
CA SER A 79 27.50 29.36 13.57
C SER A 79 26.15 30.10 13.62
N ARG A 80 25.11 29.56 12.99
CA ARG A 80 23.81 29.58 13.68
C ARG A 80 23.50 28.16 14.12
N GLY A 81 23.96 27.82 15.33
CA GLY A 81 23.45 26.66 16.02
C GLY A 81 21.94 26.70 15.95
N LEU A 82 21.35 25.76 15.22
CA LEU A 82 19.90 25.61 15.15
C LEU A 82 19.45 25.25 16.55
N GLU A 83 19.00 26.26 17.29
CA GLU A 83 18.54 26.14 18.66
C GLU A 83 17.27 25.27 18.65
N THR A 84 17.48 23.96 18.69
CA THR A 84 16.43 22.97 18.72
C THR A 84 15.98 22.87 20.16
N LEU A 85 14.75 23.29 20.42
CA LEU A 85 14.16 23.21 21.74
C LEU A 85 14.06 21.74 22.15
N LYS A 86 14.96 21.32 23.05
CA LYS A 86 14.93 19.99 23.67
C LYS A 86 13.80 19.96 24.70
N ILE A 87 12.57 19.80 24.20
CA ILE A 87 11.40 19.57 25.06
C ILE A 87 11.58 18.21 25.73
N ASP A 88 11.51 18.19 27.07
CA ASP A 88 11.53 16.93 27.83
C ASP A 88 10.18 16.24 27.71
N ILE A 89 10.22 14.92 27.51
CA ILE A 89 9.01 14.12 27.33
C ILE A 89 8.83 13.29 28.60
N SER A 90 7.68 13.45 29.25
CA SER A 90 7.36 12.68 30.44
C SER A 90 7.44 11.18 30.16
N LYS A 91 8.20 10.43 30.97
CA LYS A 91 8.28 8.97 30.79
C LYS A 91 6.93 8.31 31.08
N TYR A 92 6.35 7.64 30.08
CA TYR A 92 5.10 6.91 30.26
C TYR A 92 5.33 5.60 31.02
N ARG A 93 4.72 5.42 32.19
CA ARG A 93 4.91 4.23 33.05
C ARG A 93 3.92 3.07 32.82
N GLY A 94 2.96 3.22 31.90
CA GLY A 94 1.95 2.18 31.60
C GLY A 94 0.72 2.26 32.50
N SER A 95 -0.01 3.37 32.44
CA SER A 95 -1.30 3.53 33.14
C SER A 95 -2.42 2.77 32.43
N LYS A 96 -3.53 2.49 33.12
CA LYS A 96 -4.69 1.78 32.54
C LYS A 96 -5.47 2.58 31.49
N LYS A 97 -5.24 3.89 31.37
CA LYS A 97 -5.93 4.79 30.43
C LYS A 97 -5.09 4.99 29.17
N LEU A 98 -5.73 5.03 28.01
CA LEU A 98 -5.14 5.36 26.70
C LEU A 98 -4.19 6.55 26.83
N PRO A 99 -2.89 6.43 26.49
CA PRO A 99 -1.90 7.48 26.72
C PRO A 99 -1.90 8.51 25.60
N LEU A 100 -3.08 8.96 25.15
CA LEU A 100 -3.22 9.98 24.10
C LEU A 100 -2.45 11.25 24.44
N ARG A 101 -2.43 11.63 25.72
CA ARG A 101 -1.63 12.76 26.21
C ARG A 101 -0.13 12.57 25.95
N TRP A 102 0.41 11.38 26.22
CA TRP A 102 1.84 11.11 26.02
C TRP A 102 2.23 11.13 24.53
N PHE A 103 1.34 10.65 23.67
CA PHE A 103 1.53 10.74 22.22
C PHE A 103 1.53 12.18 21.70
N VAL A 104 0.69 13.06 22.27
CA VAL A 104 0.71 14.50 21.96
C VAL A 104 2.03 15.13 22.42
N GLU A 105 2.50 14.82 23.63
CA GLU A 105 3.80 15.31 24.13
C GLU A 105 4.98 14.83 23.26
N LEU A 106 4.93 13.59 22.76
CA LEU A 106 5.92 13.05 21.83
C LEU A 106 5.90 13.78 20.47
N ASP A 107 4.71 14.07 19.93
CA ASP A 107 4.54 14.82 18.68
C ASP A 107 5.04 16.25 18.77
N ASP A 108 4.71 16.93 19.87
CA ASP A 108 5.17 18.30 20.12
C ASP A 108 6.70 18.34 20.23
N ALA A 109 7.30 17.33 20.85
CA ALA A 109 8.76 17.21 20.93
C ALA A 109 9.41 16.85 19.58
N ILE A 110 8.82 15.99 18.76
CA ILE A 110 9.30 15.70 17.39
C ILE A 110 9.27 16.98 16.55
N ARG A 111 8.16 17.74 16.63
CA ARG A 111 7.98 19.01 15.92
C ARG A 111 8.95 20.09 16.40
N ALA A 112 9.14 20.23 17.71
CA ALA A 112 10.06 21.20 18.29
C ALA A 112 11.53 20.89 18.00
N ARG A 113 11.87 19.59 17.91
CA ARG A 113 13.22 19.12 17.55
C ARG A 113 13.44 19.03 16.05
N ARG A 114 12.42 19.32 15.21
CA ARG A 114 12.46 19.24 13.75
C ARG A 114 13.06 17.91 13.25
N ILE A 115 12.62 16.80 13.85
CA ILE A 115 13.08 15.47 13.46
C ILE A 115 12.21 15.01 12.28
N ASP A 116 12.76 15.10 11.07
CA ASP A 116 12.06 14.67 9.85
C ASP A 116 12.38 13.21 9.47
N ASP A 117 13.50 12.67 9.99
CA ASP A 117 13.89 11.29 9.80
C ASP A 117 13.02 10.33 10.64
N GLY A 118 12.30 9.44 9.95
CA GLY A 118 11.44 8.44 10.58
C GLY A 118 12.19 7.50 11.51
N ASP A 119 13.46 7.20 11.24
CA ASP A 119 14.27 6.34 12.11
C ASP A 119 14.62 7.05 13.42
N MET A 120 14.95 8.34 13.37
CA MET A 120 15.20 9.15 14.58
C MET A 120 13.92 9.36 15.41
N GLN A 121 12.76 9.56 14.77
CA GLN A 121 11.47 9.61 15.46
C GLN A 121 11.17 8.29 16.18
N ALA A 122 11.44 7.15 15.53
CA ALA A 122 11.24 5.82 16.09
C ALA A 122 12.15 5.56 17.31
N VAL A 123 13.42 5.95 17.23
CA VAL A 123 14.37 5.83 18.35
C VAL A 123 13.92 6.70 19.53
N LEU A 124 13.49 7.93 19.27
CA LEU A 124 12.98 8.82 20.31
C LEU A 124 11.74 8.24 21.00
N ALA A 125 10.78 7.74 20.22
CA ALA A 125 9.57 7.09 20.72
C ALA A 125 9.89 5.85 21.58
N GLN A 126 10.89 5.06 21.20
CA GLN A 126 11.33 3.85 21.93
C GLN A 126 12.10 4.16 23.22
N SER A 127 12.76 5.33 23.31
CA SER A 127 13.58 5.70 24.46
C SER A 127 12.79 6.25 25.66
N ASN A 128 11.57 6.72 25.45
CA ASN A 128 10.73 7.34 26.47
C ASN A 128 9.78 6.45 27.30
N PRO A 129 9.30 5.28 26.85
CA PRO A 129 8.48 4.43 27.71
C PRO A 129 9.29 3.86 28.88
N ALA A 130 8.65 3.77 30.04
CA ALA A 130 9.20 3.22 31.27
C ALA A 130 8.24 2.22 31.92
N GLY A 131 8.75 1.37 32.83
CA GLY A 131 7.92 0.42 33.58
C GLY A 131 7.08 -0.49 32.68
N ARG A 132 5.78 -0.61 32.97
CA ARG A 132 4.85 -1.49 32.22
C ARG A 132 4.66 -1.05 30.77
N ALA A 133 4.94 0.20 30.43
CA ALA A 133 4.85 0.67 29.04
C ALA A 133 5.87 0.01 28.12
N LYS A 134 7.06 -0.38 28.61
CA LYS A 134 8.06 -1.11 27.81
C LYS A 134 7.59 -2.51 27.41
N ILE A 135 6.68 -3.08 28.18
CA ILE A 135 6.08 -4.41 27.93
C ILE A 135 4.92 -4.27 26.93
N ILE A 136 4.15 -3.18 27.03
CA ILE A 136 2.97 -2.93 26.20
C ILE A 136 3.33 -2.33 24.83
N ILE A 137 4.42 -1.56 24.74
CA ILE A 137 4.91 -0.93 23.51
C ILE A 137 6.13 -1.74 23.03
N PRO A 138 5.96 -2.76 22.17
CA PRO A 138 7.07 -3.54 21.66
C PRO A 138 7.97 -2.69 20.74
N PRO A 139 9.29 -2.95 20.69
CA PRO A 139 10.27 -2.18 19.90
C PRO A 139 10.02 -2.18 18.38
N GLY A 140 9.12 -3.05 17.89
CA GLY A 140 8.70 -3.11 16.49
C GLY A 140 7.51 -2.22 16.14
N LEU A 141 6.79 -1.65 17.10
CA LEU A 141 5.53 -0.94 16.83
C LEU A 141 5.70 0.27 15.88
N SER A 142 6.81 1.01 15.99
CA SER A 142 7.19 2.05 15.02
C SER A 142 7.56 1.51 13.63
N ARG A 143 8.09 0.29 13.56
CA ARG A 143 8.63 -0.30 12.32
C ARG A 143 7.57 -1.02 11.49
N THR A 144 6.47 -1.44 12.12
CA THR A 144 5.61 -2.47 11.51
C THR A 144 4.42 -1.93 10.73
N THR A 145 3.84 -0.76 10.99
CA THR A 145 2.60 -0.43 10.23
C THR A 145 2.29 1.05 9.94
N HIS A 146 2.62 2.01 10.81
CA HIS A 146 2.13 3.39 10.63
C HIS A 146 3.20 4.40 10.17
N MET A 147 4.50 4.08 10.26
CA MET A 147 5.56 4.93 9.72
C MET A 147 5.86 4.66 8.23
N ARG A 148 5.54 3.46 7.71
CA ARG A 148 5.87 3.07 6.33
C ARG A 148 4.97 3.71 5.25
N LEU A 149 3.81 4.24 5.64
CA LEU A 149 2.80 4.80 4.72
C LEU A 149 2.74 6.33 4.71
N GLY A 150 3.84 7.01 5.08
CA GLY A 150 3.96 8.47 4.93
C GLY A 150 3.01 9.31 5.79
N ARG A 151 2.30 8.70 6.74
CA ARG A 151 1.42 9.42 7.67
C ARG A 151 1.56 8.83 9.07
N TRP A 152 2.62 9.24 9.77
CA TRP A 152 2.67 9.13 11.22
C TRP A 152 1.47 9.89 11.78
N SER A 153 0.50 9.16 12.34
CA SER A 153 -0.60 9.72 13.11
C SER A 153 -0.61 9.00 14.46
N PRO A 154 -0.17 9.67 15.53
CA PRO A 154 -0.12 9.06 16.86
C PRO A 154 -1.48 8.60 17.32
N GLN A 155 -2.55 9.23 16.84
CA GLN A 155 -3.92 8.86 17.16
C GLN A 155 -4.26 7.47 16.62
N VAL A 156 -3.80 7.13 15.40
CA VAL A 156 -4.01 5.80 14.81
C VAL A 156 -3.08 4.78 15.45
N ALA A 157 -1.81 5.12 15.65
CA ALA A 157 -0.86 4.24 16.33
C ALA A 157 -1.30 3.94 17.78
N ALA A 158 -1.78 4.94 18.51
CA ALA A 158 -2.32 4.80 19.86
C ALA A 158 -3.58 3.93 19.88
N ARG A 159 -4.51 4.14 18.93
CA ARG A 159 -5.68 3.28 18.76
C ARG A 159 -5.24 1.84 18.53
N GLN A 160 -4.45 1.54 17.52
CA GLN A 160 -4.02 0.16 17.23
C GLN A 160 -3.26 -0.54 18.39
N THR A 161 -2.55 0.22 19.23
CA THR A 161 -1.72 -0.33 20.32
C THR A 161 -2.48 -0.49 21.63
N PHE A 162 -3.39 0.45 21.92
CA PHE A 162 -4.09 0.51 23.21
C PHE A 162 -5.58 0.22 23.09
N GLU A 163 -6.12 0.14 21.88
CA GLU A 163 -7.35 -0.56 21.61
C GLU A 163 -7.10 -2.01 22.01
N PRO A 164 -7.80 -2.51 23.03
CA PRO A 164 -7.64 -3.89 23.42
C PRO A 164 -7.89 -4.78 22.19
N PRO A 165 -7.22 -5.95 22.05
CA PRO A 165 -7.53 -7.01 21.07
C PRO A 165 -8.95 -7.62 21.20
N ARG A 166 -9.91 -6.79 21.61
CA ARG A 166 -11.23 -7.08 22.13
C ARG A 166 -12.21 -5.95 21.80
N ALA A 167 -11.93 -5.05 20.86
CA ALA A 167 -12.97 -4.13 20.35
C ALA A 167 -14.01 -4.94 19.57
N GLU A 168 -13.59 -5.64 18.52
CA GLU A 168 -14.48 -6.53 17.75
C GLU A 168 -15.08 -7.67 18.60
N PHE A 169 -14.26 -8.40 19.37
CA PHE A 169 -14.77 -9.54 20.13
C PHE A 169 -15.74 -9.11 21.24
N ARG A 170 -15.51 -7.97 21.92
CA ARG A 170 -16.48 -7.44 22.88
C ARG A 170 -17.71 -6.89 22.17
N ALA A 171 -17.55 -6.14 21.09
CA ALA A 171 -18.68 -5.61 20.34
C ALA A 171 -19.59 -6.73 19.83
N ARG A 172 -19.01 -7.83 19.32
CA ARG A 172 -19.75 -9.06 18.96
C ARG A 172 -20.39 -9.72 20.16
N THR A 173 -19.70 -9.84 21.29
CA THR A 173 -20.27 -10.43 22.51
C THR A 173 -21.42 -9.59 23.07
N GLU A 174 -21.30 -8.27 23.06
CA GLU A 174 -22.37 -7.35 23.48
C GLU A 174 -23.53 -7.36 22.51
N LEU A 175 -23.28 -7.40 21.21
CA LEU A 175 -24.30 -7.54 20.18
C LEU A 175 -25.11 -8.83 20.36
N LEU A 176 -24.43 -9.95 20.62
CA LEU A 176 -25.08 -11.25 20.88
C LEU A 176 -25.90 -11.26 22.19
N LYS A 177 -25.54 -10.43 23.17
CA LYS A 177 -26.30 -10.27 24.41
C LYS A 177 -27.41 -9.21 24.30
N LEU A 178 -27.39 -8.38 23.26
CA LEU A 178 -28.32 -7.28 23.09
C LEU A 178 -29.71 -7.83 22.73
N LYS A 179 -30.70 -7.42 23.50
CA LYS A 179 -32.12 -7.66 23.21
C LYS A 179 -32.82 -6.32 23.14
N GLN A 180 -33.80 -6.18 22.25
CA GLN A 180 -34.58 -4.95 22.10
C GLN A 180 -35.28 -4.57 23.41
N GLY A 181 -35.89 -5.54 24.10
CA GLY A 181 -36.54 -5.32 25.39
C GLY A 181 -37.60 -4.23 25.32
N LYS A 182 -37.51 -3.23 26.22
CA LYS A 182 -38.38 -2.05 26.25
C LYS A 182 -37.84 -0.85 25.44
N ARG A 183 -36.73 -1.01 24.72
CA ARG A 183 -36.13 0.10 23.95
C ARG A 183 -36.94 0.36 22.69
N ASP A 184 -37.04 1.64 22.35
CA ASP A 184 -37.54 2.07 21.07
C ASP A 184 -36.72 1.45 19.91
N VAL A 185 -37.38 1.16 18.79
CA VAL A 185 -36.78 0.48 17.63
C VAL A 185 -35.62 1.30 17.08
N HIS A 186 -35.74 2.62 17.04
CA HIS A 186 -34.68 3.48 16.53
C HIS A 186 -33.47 3.48 17.48
N ALA A 187 -33.71 3.57 18.80
CA ALA A 187 -32.64 3.48 19.80
C ALA A 187 -31.92 2.12 19.78
N TYR A 188 -32.66 1.02 19.56
CA TYR A 188 -32.10 -0.32 19.40
C TYR A 188 -31.26 -0.44 18.13
N ALA A 189 -31.76 0.03 16.99
CA ALA A 189 -31.05 0.00 15.71
C ALA A 189 -29.77 0.85 15.72
N GLN A 190 -29.78 2.02 16.37
CA GLN A 190 -28.59 2.85 16.54
C GLN A 190 -27.52 2.13 17.38
N HIS A 191 -27.95 1.43 18.43
CA HIS A 191 -27.04 0.68 19.30
C HIS A 191 -26.39 -0.50 18.57
N ILE A 192 -27.17 -1.23 17.75
CA ILE A 192 -26.62 -2.26 16.86
C ILE A 192 -25.61 -1.66 15.89
N ARG A 193 -25.98 -0.56 15.20
CA ARG A 193 -25.09 0.09 14.23
C ARG A 193 -23.76 0.49 14.84
N HIS A 194 -23.79 1.02 16.06
CA HIS A 194 -22.58 1.37 16.80
C HIS A 194 -21.71 0.13 17.06
N LEU A 195 -22.29 -0.96 17.58
CA LEU A 195 -21.56 -2.20 17.86
C LEU A 195 -21.04 -2.90 16.59
N THR A 196 -21.67 -2.71 15.44
CA THR A 196 -21.20 -3.25 14.15
C THR A 196 -20.17 -2.36 13.44
N SER A 197 -19.98 -1.11 13.90
CA SER A 197 -19.02 -0.16 13.32
C SER A 197 -17.63 -0.23 13.93
N CYS A 198 -17.44 -1.10 14.94
CA CYS A 198 -16.15 -1.38 15.57
C CYS A 198 -15.22 -2.22 14.69
#